data_AF-A0A812ZSE3-F1
#
_entry.id   AF-A0A812ZSE3-F1
#
_cell.length_a   1.000
_cell.length_b   1.000
_cell.length_c   1.000
_cell.angle_alpha   90.00
_cell.angle_beta   90.00
_cell.angle_gamma   90.00
#
_symmetry.space_group_name_H-M   'P 1'
#
loop_
_entity.id
_entity.type
_entity.pdbx_description
1 polymer ?
#
loop_
_entity_poly.entity_id
_entity_poly.type
_entity_poly.pdbx_seq_one_letter_code
_entity_poly.pdbx_strand_id
1 'polypeptide(L)'
;MPEEVYRPQCSTSKQAHMVVWPKWEVYEECLAKDRIMSANGDFQDFKKQVLKASVQEIDEQAAHATVMWNFLIAFAAKKHFYRNLIIQVFNKLMQVPSWVAAWEVDVKLHEKVQTLHEDLQSAIGAQHEVLRKSIAPAASKSVTLVRMDERPEEVRLAIEREKIIDAIKEEVESEEWAEEEIEAEVSAEASTHPALSALQDGIDAAIAIDDPSKMDSCGLSALNKLRIGCISCAGDDHLFSQELDNAPKVFNFLLSLLKQHKEFLNGVAEVINLLMASTWCSVFEKSQLLQERLRELPKPLQAALGMQSSKVLAHIDADARRMVAGGEVSDDMKIVADRMQSIRAPRTSGGYAQAVKSGSKSVGIEKWKAAKTPEGHSYYYNSRTGESTWERPMELGGPLVYKSGDEVEVWSNGMRAWGKGKVLQVKDDKVTAEFCLRDGSIARKELPCQHKDLRPAAAEATQAWSSDEQEAYQSWFNAMKEGSSSSKPALQVSQFLWRSGLPREALKQVWAIANPGSRTSLSFEEFAKCCRLVAHCQALDADFVKRGDRPLRVRLRTECLHKRPPALPRFEKGA
;
A
#
# COMPACT_ATOMS: atom_id res chain seq x y z
N MET A 1 0.46 30.88 -35.48
CA MET A 1 -0.31 31.04 -34.23
C MET A 1 -1.78 31.13 -34.60
N PRO A 2 -2.63 30.41 -33.87
CA PRO A 2 -3.41 31.07 -32.83
C PRO A 2 -3.17 30.47 -31.45
N GLU A 3 -3.23 31.34 -30.45
CA GLU A 3 -3.18 31.04 -29.03
C GLU A 3 -4.39 30.18 -28.62
N GLU A 4 -4.14 28.93 -28.26
CA GLU A 4 -5.11 28.16 -27.47
C GLU A 4 -5.04 28.66 -26.03
N VAL A 5 -6.04 29.46 -25.68
CA VAL A 5 -6.32 29.90 -24.32
C VAL A 5 -6.53 28.67 -23.43
N TYR A 6 -5.53 28.38 -22.62
CA TYR A 6 -5.59 27.43 -21.51
C TYR A 6 -6.77 27.80 -20.59
N ARG A 7 -7.84 27.01 -20.63
CA ARG A 7 -8.87 27.05 -19.58
C ARG A 7 -8.40 26.17 -18.42
N PRO A 8 -8.23 26.71 -17.22
CA PRO A 8 -8.10 25.87 -16.04
C PRO A 8 -9.46 25.21 -15.80
N GLN A 9 -9.54 23.89 -15.90
CA GLN A 9 -10.65 23.15 -15.32
C GLN A 9 -10.47 23.17 -13.80
N CYS A 10 -10.99 24.21 -13.16
CA CYS A 10 -11.24 24.21 -11.72
C CYS A 10 -12.65 24.76 -11.50
N SER A 11 -13.58 23.84 -11.28
CA SER A 11 -14.75 23.97 -10.40
C SER A 11 -15.72 22.82 -10.68
N THR A 12 -15.32 21.61 -10.32
CA THR A 12 -16.35 20.70 -9.81
C THR A 12 -16.78 21.30 -8.48
N SER A 13 -17.99 21.87 -8.43
CA SER A 13 -18.61 22.16 -7.15
C SER A 13 -18.63 20.83 -6.39
N LYS A 14 -17.78 20.68 -5.37
CA LYS A 14 -17.89 19.56 -4.44
C LYS A 14 -19.28 19.70 -3.83
N GLN A 15 -20.24 18.92 -4.32
CA GLN A 15 -21.49 18.66 -3.61
C GLN A 15 -21.05 18.21 -2.23
N ALA A 16 -21.41 18.97 -1.20
CA ALA A 16 -21.12 18.59 0.17
C ALA A 16 -21.70 17.19 0.37
N HIS A 17 -20.83 16.20 0.56
CA HIS A 17 -21.23 14.82 0.74
C HIS A 17 -22.00 14.75 2.06
N MET A 18 -23.34 14.68 1.99
CA MET A 18 -24.20 14.60 3.15
C MET A 18 -23.94 13.27 3.87
N VAL A 19 -23.69 13.31 5.17
CA VAL A 19 -23.55 12.10 6.00
C VAL A 19 -24.88 11.36 5.99
N VAL A 20 -24.85 10.06 5.70
CA VAL A 20 -26.04 9.21 5.70
C VAL A 20 -26.03 8.40 6.98
N TRP A 21 -26.78 8.84 7.98
CA TRP A 21 -26.86 8.16 9.26
C TRP A 21 -27.57 6.79 9.13
N PRO A 22 -27.13 5.77 9.87
CA PRO A 22 -27.78 4.46 9.90
C PRO A 22 -29.18 4.56 10.53
N LYS A 23 -29.99 3.53 10.30
CA LYS A 23 -31.30 3.40 10.94
C LYS A 23 -31.13 3.15 12.43
N TRP A 24 -31.52 4.10 13.27
CA TRP A 24 -31.30 4.06 14.72
C TRP A 24 -32.02 2.88 15.40
N GLU A 25 -33.13 2.41 14.84
CA GLU A 25 -33.92 1.28 15.34
C GLU A 25 -33.10 -0.02 15.38
N VAL A 26 -32.09 -0.15 14.50
CA VAL A 26 -31.22 -1.33 14.46
C VAL A 26 -30.45 -1.48 15.78
N TYR A 27 -29.95 -0.38 16.35
CA TYR A 27 -29.20 -0.42 17.61
C TYR A 27 -30.10 -0.70 18.82
N GLU A 28 -31.32 -0.16 18.82
CA GLU A 28 -32.33 -0.47 19.83
C GLU A 28 -32.69 -1.95 19.81
N GLU A 29 -32.94 -2.51 18.62
CA GLU A 29 -33.21 -3.93 18.47
C GLU A 29 -32.03 -4.82 18.85
N CYS A 30 -30.81 -4.40 18.52
CA CYS A 30 -29.59 -5.12 18.89
C CYS A 30 -29.44 -5.21 20.41
N LEU A 31 -29.72 -4.13 21.13
CA LEU A 31 -29.73 -4.10 22.59
C LEU A 31 -30.88 -4.93 23.17
N ALA A 32 -32.10 -4.80 22.62
CA ALA A 32 -33.29 -5.50 23.14
C ALA A 32 -33.22 -7.02 22.94
N LYS A 33 -32.62 -7.49 21.84
CA LYS A 33 -32.52 -8.91 21.48
C LYS A 33 -31.15 -9.54 21.80
N ASP A 34 -30.26 -8.82 22.49
CA ASP A 34 -28.87 -9.23 22.78
C ASP A 34 -28.09 -9.72 21.54
N ARG A 35 -28.28 -9.04 20.40
CA ARG A 35 -27.62 -9.38 19.12
C ARG A 35 -26.26 -8.69 18.91
N ILE A 36 -25.63 -8.27 20.00
CA ILE A 36 -24.36 -7.52 19.97
C ILE A 36 -23.24 -8.31 19.27
N MET A 37 -23.24 -9.64 19.40
CA MET A 37 -22.22 -10.49 18.76
C MET A 37 -22.29 -10.49 17.23
N SER A 38 -23.43 -10.16 16.63
CA SER A 38 -23.59 -10.10 15.16
C SER A 38 -23.60 -8.67 14.61
N ALA A 39 -23.51 -7.64 15.45
CA ALA A 39 -23.63 -6.23 15.06
C ALA A 39 -22.33 -5.61 14.53
N ASN A 40 -21.47 -6.39 13.85
CA ASN A 40 -20.16 -5.91 13.37
C ASN A 40 -20.34 -4.85 12.27
N GLY A 41 -21.14 -5.17 11.25
CA GLY A 41 -21.46 -4.24 10.16
C GLY A 41 -22.14 -2.97 10.68
N ASP A 42 -23.13 -3.11 11.58
CA ASP A 42 -23.81 -1.96 12.19
C ASP A 42 -22.85 -1.01 12.92
N PHE A 43 -21.84 -1.57 13.61
CA PHE A 43 -20.80 -0.79 14.26
C PHE A 43 -19.87 -0.12 13.24
N GLN A 44 -19.44 -0.84 12.21
CA GLN A 44 -18.55 -0.28 11.17
C GLN A 44 -19.23 0.84 10.39
N ASP A 45 -20.50 0.67 10.04
CA ASP A 45 -21.30 1.68 9.38
C ASP A 45 -21.40 2.94 10.25
N PHE A 46 -21.76 2.80 11.53
CA PHE A 46 -21.80 3.94 12.45
C PHE A 46 -20.43 4.61 12.59
N LYS A 47 -19.36 3.82 12.77
CA LYS A 47 -17.98 4.30 12.88
C LYS A 47 -17.58 5.11 11.65
N LYS A 48 -17.85 4.60 10.43
CA LYS A 48 -17.56 5.30 9.18
C LYS A 48 -18.26 6.66 9.12
N GLN A 49 -19.54 6.71 9.46
CA GLN A 49 -20.31 7.96 9.44
C GLN A 49 -19.83 8.95 10.52
N VAL A 50 -19.66 8.50 11.76
CA VAL A 50 -19.29 9.38 12.89
C VAL A 50 -17.89 9.97 12.75
N LEU A 51 -16.94 9.21 12.20
CA LEU A 51 -15.58 9.71 12.00
C LEU A 51 -15.51 10.72 10.85
N LYS A 52 -16.35 10.56 9.80
CA LYS A 52 -16.48 11.50 8.68
C LYS A 52 -17.22 12.79 9.07
N ALA A 53 -18.23 12.69 9.93
CA ALA A 53 -19.11 13.79 10.32
C ALA A 53 -18.40 14.93 11.07
N SER A 54 -18.91 16.14 10.86
CA SER A 54 -18.61 17.33 11.66
C SER A 54 -19.22 17.23 13.06
N VAL A 55 -18.73 18.06 13.99
CA VAL A 55 -19.31 18.15 15.34
C VAL A 55 -20.78 18.57 15.29
N GLN A 56 -21.14 19.46 14.36
CA GLN A 56 -22.53 19.90 14.18
C GLN A 56 -23.44 18.76 13.68
N GLU A 57 -23.02 18.02 12.65
CA GLU A 57 -23.83 16.90 12.12
C GLU A 57 -24.06 15.79 13.17
N ILE A 58 -23.09 15.57 14.07
CA ILE A 58 -23.25 14.63 15.19
C ILE A 58 -24.20 15.20 16.26
N ASP A 59 -24.12 16.50 16.53
CA ASP A 59 -24.96 17.19 17.52
C ASP A 59 -26.45 17.12 17.13
N GLU A 60 -26.76 17.21 15.83
CA GLU A 60 -28.11 17.02 15.30
C GLU A 60 -28.72 15.64 15.63
N GLN A 61 -27.87 14.64 15.92
CA GLN A 61 -28.30 13.29 16.30
C GLN A 61 -28.38 13.07 17.82
N ALA A 62 -28.31 14.12 18.63
CA ALA A 62 -28.28 14.05 20.10
C ALA A 62 -29.43 13.24 20.72
N ALA A 63 -30.60 13.20 20.06
CA ALA A 63 -31.75 12.41 20.51
C ALA A 63 -31.44 10.90 20.65
N HIS A 64 -30.44 10.40 19.91
CA HIS A 64 -30.06 8.99 19.90
C HIS A 64 -28.82 8.69 20.76
N ALA A 65 -28.20 9.70 21.37
CA ALA A 65 -26.93 9.56 22.08
C ALA A 65 -26.98 8.49 23.19
N THR A 66 -28.06 8.47 23.99
CA THR A 66 -28.21 7.50 25.09
C THR A 66 -28.28 6.06 24.58
N VAL A 67 -29.03 5.79 23.51
CA VAL A 67 -29.11 4.45 22.90
C VAL A 67 -27.74 4.04 22.37
N MET A 68 -27.05 4.94 21.69
CA MET A 68 -25.75 4.66 21.10
C MET A 68 -24.68 4.41 22.15
N TRP A 69 -24.63 5.18 23.25
CA TRP A 69 -23.71 4.90 24.36
C TRP A 69 -23.94 3.51 24.96
N ASN A 70 -25.20 3.12 25.15
CA ASN A 70 -25.53 1.78 25.62
C ASN A 70 -25.05 0.68 24.65
N PHE A 71 -25.25 0.89 23.34
CA PHE A 71 -24.76 -0.01 22.30
C PHE A 71 -23.23 -0.14 22.33
N LEU A 72 -22.51 0.99 22.32
CA LEU A 72 -21.05 1.02 22.28
C LEU A 72 -20.42 0.32 23.50
N ILE A 73 -20.97 0.52 24.70
CA ILE A 73 -20.47 -0.13 25.92
C ILE A 73 -20.74 -1.65 25.87
N ALA A 74 -21.94 -2.05 25.44
CA ALA A 74 -22.29 -3.47 25.29
C ALA A 74 -21.41 -4.15 24.22
N PHE A 75 -21.16 -3.47 23.10
CA PHE A 75 -20.28 -3.93 22.04
C PHE A 75 -18.83 -4.08 22.54
N ALA A 76 -18.32 -3.08 23.27
CA ALA A 76 -16.98 -3.11 23.87
C ALA A 76 -16.78 -4.28 24.84
N ALA A 77 -17.82 -4.66 25.58
CA ALA A 77 -17.79 -5.80 26.50
C ALA A 77 -17.65 -7.16 25.79
N LYS A 78 -18.09 -7.25 24.53
CA LYS A 78 -18.13 -8.50 23.76
C LYS A 78 -17.08 -8.59 22.64
N LYS A 79 -16.62 -7.44 22.14
CA LYS A 79 -15.82 -7.32 20.90
C LYS A 79 -14.46 -6.68 21.14
N HIS A 80 -13.62 -7.32 21.95
CA HIS A 80 -12.30 -6.77 22.33
C HIS A 80 -11.38 -6.44 21.14
N PHE A 81 -11.53 -7.12 19.99
CA PHE A 81 -10.78 -6.82 18.76
C PHE A 81 -11.07 -5.43 18.18
N TYR A 82 -12.25 -4.87 18.47
CA TYR A 82 -12.68 -3.55 17.99
C TYR A 82 -12.23 -2.43 18.92
N ARG A 83 -11.47 -2.74 19.99
CA ARG A 83 -11.05 -1.80 21.03
C ARG A 83 -10.56 -0.46 20.49
N ASN A 84 -9.60 -0.46 19.56
CA ASN A 84 -9.04 0.79 19.03
C ASN A 84 -10.08 1.59 18.23
N LEU A 85 -10.95 0.92 17.47
CA LEU A 85 -12.04 1.56 16.72
C LEU A 85 -13.09 2.17 17.67
N ILE A 86 -13.41 1.47 18.76
CA ILE A 86 -14.33 1.98 19.80
C ILE A 86 -13.73 3.21 20.46
N ILE A 87 -12.44 3.20 20.82
CA ILE A 87 -11.75 4.33 21.42
C ILE A 87 -11.80 5.57 20.50
N GLN A 88 -11.63 5.38 19.18
CA GLN A 88 -11.80 6.46 18.20
C GLN A 88 -13.22 7.05 18.22
N VAL A 89 -14.25 6.19 18.21
CA VAL A 89 -15.66 6.63 18.28
C VAL A 89 -15.94 7.39 19.57
N PHE A 90 -15.49 6.88 20.73
CA PHE A 90 -15.60 7.59 22.01
C PHE A 90 -14.91 8.96 21.95
N ASN A 91 -13.65 9.01 21.49
CA ASN A 91 -12.90 10.27 21.39
C ASN A 91 -13.63 11.29 20.51
N LYS A 92 -14.20 10.86 19.38
CA LYS A 92 -14.95 11.71 18.45
C LYS A 92 -16.26 12.23 19.06
N LEU A 93 -17.07 11.34 19.64
CA LEU A 93 -18.35 11.71 20.26
C LEU A 93 -18.17 12.64 21.46
N MET A 94 -17.09 12.48 22.25
CA MET A 94 -16.80 13.36 23.38
C MET A 94 -16.39 14.79 22.99
N GLN A 95 -16.21 15.08 21.69
CA GLN A 95 -16.02 16.45 21.20
C GLN A 95 -17.36 17.20 21.03
N VAL A 96 -18.50 16.52 21.21
CA VAL A 96 -19.84 17.05 20.96
C VAL A 96 -20.57 17.31 22.28
N PRO A 97 -20.84 18.58 22.67
CA PRO A 97 -21.38 18.90 23.99
C PRO A 97 -22.68 18.19 24.36
N SER A 98 -23.62 18.01 23.43
CA SER A 98 -24.89 17.30 23.69
C SER A 98 -24.68 15.82 24.03
N TRP A 99 -23.70 15.16 23.39
CA TRP A 99 -23.36 13.77 23.66
C TRP A 99 -22.63 13.61 24.99
N VAL A 100 -21.80 14.59 25.38
CA VAL A 100 -21.21 14.67 26.72
C VAL A 100 -22.32 14.83 27.77
N ALA A 101 -23.28 15.71 27.55
CA ALA A 101 -24.41 15.91 28.46
C ALA A 101 -25.26 14.63 28.61
N ALA A 102 -25.53 13.93 27.51
CA ALA A 102 -26.26 12.65 27.53
C ALA A 102 -25.53 11.59 28.38
N TRP A 103 -24.19 11.55 28.33
CA TRP A 103 -23.38 10.67 29.17
C TRP A 103 -23.49 11.03 30.66
N GLU A 104 -23.36 12.31 31.01
CA GLU A 104 -23.36 12.76 32.41
C GLU A 104 -24.70 12.54 33.11
N VAL A 105 -25.81 12.63 32.37
CA VAL A 105 -27.17 12.47 32.92
C VAL A 105 -27.51 11.01 33.23
N ASP A 106 -27.02 10.05 32.43
CA ASP A 106 -27.35 8.63 32.61
C ASP A 106 -26.32 7.90 33.46
N VAL A 107 -26.52 7.95 34.78
CA VAL A 107 -25.68 7.28 35.79
C VAL A 107 -25.54 5.77 35.53
N LYS A 108 -26.52 5.12 34.88
CA LYS A 108 -26.44 3.67 34.58
C LYS A 108 -25.35 3.37 33.55
N LEU A 109 -24.99 4.31 32.68
CA LEU A 109 -23.86 4.15 31.76
C LEU A 109 -22.54 4.03 32.52
N HIS A 110 -22.39 4.78 33.62
CA HIS A 110 -21.20 4.73 34.46
C HIS A 110 -21.01 3.35 35.10
N GLU A 111 -22.09 2.78 35.65
CA GLU A 111 -22.07 1.42 36.20
C GLU A 111 -21.68 0.40 35.13
N LYS A 112 -22.24 0.50 33.92
CA LYS A 112 -21.93 -0.40 32.80
C LYS A 112 -20.46 -0.33 32.37
N VAL A 113 -19.88 0.86 32.28
CA VAL A 113 -18.46 1.03 31.93
C VAL A 113 -17.55 0.41 32.96
N GLN A 114 -17.90 0.49 34.25
CA GLN A 114 -17.13 -0.12 35.33
C GLN A 114 -17.14 -1.67 35.29
N THR A 115 -18.07 -2.28 34.54
CA THR A 115 -18.06 -3.74 34.30
C THR A 115 -17.05 -4.17 33.23
N LEU A 116 -16.53 -3.24 32.42
CA LEU A 116 -15.51 -3.54 31.42
C LEU A 116 -14.17 -3.90 32.10
N HIS A 117 -13.27 -4.54 31.36
CA HIS A 117 -11.93 -4.83 31.87
C HIS A 117 -11.17 -3.53 32.23
N GLU A 118 -10.40 -3.52 33.32
CA GLU A 118 -9.73 -2.32 33.86
C GLU A 118 -8.83 -1.61 32.83
N ASP A 119 -8.11 -2.39 32.01
CA ASP A 119 -7.29 -1.88 30.91
C ASP A 119 -8.13 -1.11 29.87
N LEU A 120 -9.34 -1.59 29.55
CA LEU A 120 -10.23 -0.92 28.59
C LEU A 120 -10.87 0.33 29.19
N GLN A 121 -11.26 0.26 30.46
CA GLN A 121 -11.71 1.44 31.21
C GLN A 121 -10.65 2.54 31.18
N SER A 122 -9.38 2.19 31.44
CA SER A 122 -8.27 3.14 31.42
C SER A 122 -8.12 3.82 30.05
N ALA A 123 -8.24 3.06 28.97
CA ALA A 123 -8.15 3.58 27.61
C ALA A 123 -9.33 4.50 27.22
N ILE A 124 -10.56 4.14 27.62
CA ILE A 124 -11.75 4.98 27.44
C ILE A 124 -11.62 6.27 28.27
N GLY A 125 -11.26 6.14 29.55
CA GLY A 125 -11.09 7.28 30.46
C GLY A 125 -9.97 8.23 30.06
N ALA A 126 -8.96 7.75 29.33
CA ALA A 126 -7.91 8.61 28.77
C ALA A 126 -8.44 9.63 27.76
N GLN A 127 -9.54 9.33 27.06
CA GLN A 127 -10.01 10.15 25.94
C GLN A 127 -10.66 11.47 26.38
N HIS A 128 -11.26 11.52 27.57
CA HIS A 128 -11.95 12.71 28.05
C HIS A 128 -12.11 12.71 29.58
N GLU A 129 -12.03 13.88 30.20
CA GLU A 129 -12.10 14.04 31.66
C GLU A 129 -13.44 13.55 32.25
N VAL A 130 -14.54 13.72 31.53
CA VAL A 130 -15.86 13.18 31.95
C VAL A 130 -15.84 11.66 32.01
N LEU A 131 -15.29 10.98 30.98
CA LEU A 131 -15.17 9.52 30.98
C LEU A 131 -14.28 9.03 32.12
N ARG A 132 -13.19 9.77 32.42
CA ARG A 132 -12.27 9.47 33.52
C ARG A 132 -12.95 9.46 34.90
N LYS A 133 -14.00 10.26 35.09
CA LYS A 133 -14.79 10.30 36.34
C LYS A 133 -15.76 9.13 36.45
N SER A 134 -16.11 8.50 35.33
CA SER A 134 -17.09 7.40 35.28
C SER A 134 -16.46 6.01 35.45
N ILE A 135 -15.13 5.89 35.33
CA ILE A 135 -14.40 4.61 35.44
C ILE A 135 -14.01 4.27 36.89
N ALA A 136 -13.66 3.00 37.14
CA ALA A 136 -13.24 2.54 38.45
C ALA A 136 -11.97 3.27 38.95
N PRO A 137 -11.82 3.51 40.27
CA PRO A 137 -10.64 4.19 40.81
C PRO A 137 -9.30 3.54 40.48
N ALA A 138 -9.27 2.21 40.33
CA ALA A 138 -8.08 1.48 39.89
C ALA A 138 -7.70 1.84 38.45
N ALA A 139 -8.65 1.77 37.51
CA ALA A 139 -8.48 2.18 36.12
C ALA A 139 -8.06 3.66 35.99
N SER A 140 -8.66 4.56 36.78
CA SER A 140 -8.36 6.00 36.73
C SER A 140 -6.90 6.36 37.05
N LYS A 141 -6.22 5.53 37.86
CA LYS A 141 -4.78 5.66 38.14
C LYS A 141 -3.91 5.20 36.98
N SER A 142 -4.43 4.31 36.13
CA SER A 142 -3.72 3.69 35.00
C SER A 142 -3.95 4.41 33.67
N VAL A 143 -4.77 5.46 33.63
CA VAL A 143 -5.07 6.27 32.43
C VAL A 143 -3.81 6.83 31.75
N THR A 144 -2.74 7.13 32.49
CA THR A 144 -1.47 7.62 31.92
C THR A 144 -0.58 6.50 31.39
N LEU A 145 -0.93 5.24 31.66
CA LEU A 145 -0.18 4.03 31.28
C LEU A 145 -0.82 3.29 30.10
N VAL A 146 -1.84 3.87 29.48
CA VAL A 146 -2.50 3.31 28.29
C VAL A 146 -1.51 3.10 27.15
N ARG A 147 -1.85 2.19 26.25
CA ARG A 147 -1.02 1.90 25.09
C ARG A 147 -0.81 3.15 24.26
N MET A 148 0.32 3.21 23.55
CA MET A 148 0.68 4.45 22.84
C MET A 148 -0.35 4.80 21.77
N ASP A 149 -0.85 3.80 21.03
CA ASP A 149 -1.91 3.91 20.03
C ASP A 149 -3.29 4.27 20.61
N GLU A 150 -3.46 4.22 21.94
CA GLU A 150 -4.70 4.57 22.64
C GLU A 150 -4.65 5.97 23.25
N ARG A 151 -3.53 6.69 23.14
CA ARG A 151 -3.43 8.06 23.68
C ARG A 151 -4.31 9.02 22.87
N PRO A 152 -4.94 10.03 23.50
CA PRO A 152 -5.91 10.89 22.81
C PRO A 152 -5.39 11.56 21.53
N GLU A 153 -4.14 12.03 21.55
CA GLU A 153 -3.54 12.65 20.35
C GLU A 153 -3.26 11.62 19.25
N GLU A 154 -2.79 10.42 19.60
CA GLU A 154 -2.55 9.33 18.63
C GLU A 154 -3.87 8.83 18.03
N VAL A 155 -4.93 8.76 18.84
CA VAL A 155 -6.29 8.43 18.40
C VAL A 155 -6.80 9.47 17.41
N ARG A 156 -6.58 10.77 17.66
CA ARG A 156 -6.95 11.83 16.71
C ARG A 156 -6.17 11.73 15.41
N LEU A 157 -4.87 11.45 15.47
CA LEU A 157 -4.06 11.21 14.27
C LEU A 157 -4.56 9.99 13.49
N ALA A 158 -4.93 8.91 14.17
CA ALA A 158 -5.51 7.73 13.55
C ALA A 158 -6.83 8.05 12.82
N ILE A 159 -7.71 8.84 13.43
CA ILE A 159 -8.97 9.30 12.80
C ILE A 159 -8.67 10.13 11.54
N GLU A 160 -7.72 11.06 11.60
CA GLU A 160 -7.35 11.86 10.42
C GLU A 160 -6.73 11.02 9.31
N ARG A 161 -5.88 10.04 9.63
CA ARG A 161 -5.34 9.08 8.66
C ARG A 161 -6.46 8.27 8.00
N GLU A 162 -7.42 7.79 8.79
CA GLU A 162 -8.55 7.00 8.32
C GLU A 162 -9.43 7.79 7.35
N LYS A 163 -9.76 9.06 7.67
CA LYS A 163 -10.48 9.94 6.75
C LYS A 163 -9.79 10.09 5.39
N ILE A 164 -8.47 10.21 5.38
CA ILE A 164 -7.71 10.34 4.11
C ILE A 164 -7.74 9.00 3.36
N ILE A 165 -7.56 7.88 4.06
CA ILE A 165 -7.62 6.53 3.46
C ILE A 165 -9.00 6.28 2.83
N ASP A 166 -10.07 6.61 3.53
CA ASP A 166 -11.43 6.42 3.03
C ASP A 166 -11.70 7.33 1.82
N ALA A 167 -11.22 8.57 1.82
CA ALA A 167 -11.31 9.43 0.65
C ALA A 167 -10.56 8.83 -0.57
N ILE A 168 -9.40 8.21 -0.36
CA ILE A 168 -8.66 7.53 -1.44
C ILE A 168 -9.43 6.31 -1.97
N LYS A 169 -10.09 5.55 -1.09
CA LYS A 169 -10.92 4.41 -1.51
C LYS A 169 -12.16 4.87 -2.28
N GLU A 170 -12.84 5.92 -1.79
CA GLU A 170 -14.00 6.52 -2.46
C GLU A 170 -13.64 7.08 -3.86
N GLU A 171 -12.44 7.66 -4.03
CA GLU A 171 -11.90 8.06 -5.35
C GLU A 171 -11.85 6.86 -6.32
N VAL A 172 -11.43 5.68 -5.85
CA VAL A 172 -11.29 4.46 -6.66
C VAL A 172 -12.63 3.77 -6.92
N GLU A 173 -13.50 3.67 -5.92
CA GLU A 173 -14.84 3.06 -6.02
C GLU A 173 -15.78 3.85 -6.94
N SER A 174 -15.50 5.14 -7.17
CA SER A 174 -16.26 5.95 -8.14
C SER A 174 -15.98 5.58 -9.61
N GLU A 175 -14.91 4.82 -9.88
CA GLU A 175 -14.53 4.37 -11.23
C GLU A 175 -14.87 2.89 -11.52
N GLU A 176 -15.02 2.04 -10.51
CA GLU A 176 -15.41 0.63 -10.67
C GLU A 176 -16.46 0.21 -9.62
N TRP A 177 -17.52 -0.44 -10.09
CA TRP A 177 -18.75 -0.71 -9.33
C TRP A 177 -18.50 -1.48 -8.02
N ALA A 178 -18.94 -0.85 -6.92
CA ALA A 178 -19.27 -1.38 -5.59
C ALA A 178 -18.64 -2.74 -5.21
N GLU A 179 -17.55 -2.69 -4.44
CA GLU A 179 -17.11 -3.83 -3.64
C GLU A 179 -18.18 -4.12 -2.56
N GLU A 180 -18.85 -5.27 -2.64
CA GLU A 180 -19.40 -5.89 -1.44
C GLU A 180 -18.20 -6.38 -0.62
N GLU A 181 -17.89 -5.65 0.46
CA GLU A 181 -16.95 -6.08 1.50
C GLU A 181 -17.36 -7.49 1.95
N ILE A 182 -16.57 -8.49 1.58
CA ILE A 182 -16.64 -9.81 2.23
C ILE A 182 -16.09 -9.60 3.63
N GLU A 183 -16.99 -9.24 4.55
CA GLU A 183 -16.74 -9.24 5.98
C GLU A 183 -16.15 -10.59 6.37
N ALA A 184 -14.86 -10.56 6.66
CA ALA A 184 -14.17 -11.62 7.32
C ALA A 184 -14.22 -11.29 8.80
N GLU A 185 -14.84 -12.16 9.59
CA GLU A 185 -14.41 -12.31 10.98
C GLU A 185 -12.89 -12.29 11.00
N VAL A 186 -12.33 -11.35 11.76
CA VAL A 186 -10.91 -11.29 12.04
C VAL A 186 -10.58 -12.60 12.76
N SER A 187 -10.15 -13.59 11.99
CA SER A 187 -9.60 -14.85 12.50
C SER A 187 -8.52 -14.50 13.51
N ALA A 188 -8.65 -15.06 14.71
CA ALA A 188 -8.03 -14.68 15.96
C ALA A 188 -6.50 -14.83 16.05
N GLU A 189 -5.76 -14.87 14.92
CA GLU A 189 -4.32 -15.11 14.89
C GLU A 189 -3.59 -14.35 13.75
N ALA A 190 -4.10 -13.20 13.28
CA ALA A 190 -3.33 -12.38 12.33
C ALA A 190 -2.08 -11.79 13.03
N SER A 191 -0.94 -12.47 12.86
CA SER A 191 0.37 -12.11 13.43
C SER A 191 0.93 -10.76 12.92
N THR A 192 0.32 -10.18 11.88
CA THR A 192 0.79 -8.98 11.18
C THR A 192 -0.08 -7.76 11.43
N HIS A 193 0.55 -6.65 11.81
CA HIS A 193 -0.09 -5.34 12.03
C HIS A 193 -0.84 -4.85 10.76
N PRO A 194 -2.14 -4.44 10.85
CA PRO A 194 -2.93 -4.07 9.67
C PRO A 194 -2.29 -2.98 8.79
N ALA A 195 -1.73 -1.94 9.41
CA ALA A 195 -1.02 -0.88 8.67
C ALA A 195 0.20 -1.40 7.90
N LEU A 196 0.94 -2.36 8.48
CA LEU A 196 2.09 -2.97 7.81
C LEU A 196 1.63 -3.81 6.61
N SER A 197 0.53 -4.55 6.75
CA SER A 197 -0.06 -5.29 5.63
C SER A 197 -0.44 -4.35 4.48
N ALA A 198 -1.10 -3.23 4.79
CA ALA A 198 -1.45 -2.23 3.79
C ALA A 198 -0.21 -1.64 3.08
N LEU A 199 0.86 -1.34 3.84
CA LEU A 199 2.14 -0.91 3.27
C LEU A 199 2.74 -1.98 2.36
N GLN A 200 2.76 -3.23 2.78
CA GLN A 200 3.28 -4.36 2.00
C GLN A 200 2.48 -4.57 0.71
N ASP A 201 1.17 -4.41 0.74
CA ASP A 201 0.30 -4.51 -0.44
C ASP A 201 0.60 -3.39 -1.44
N GLY A 202 0.80 -2.15 -0.97
CA GLY A 202 1.24 -1.03 -1.82
C GLY A 202 2.62 -1.24 -2.43
N ILE A 203 3.60 -1.67 -1.62
CA ILE A 203 4.97 -1.98 -2.08
C ILE A 203 4.94 -3.03 -3.17
N ASP A 204 4.15 -4.07 -2.98
CA ASP A 204 4.02 -5.17 -3.93
C ASP A 204 3.38 -4.75 -5.23
N ALA A 205 2.33 -3.92 -5.17
CA ALA A 205 1.70 -3.33 -6.33
C ALA A 205 2.69 -2.51 -7.16
N ALA A 206 3.51 -1.68 -6.49
CA ALA A 206 4.53 -0.87 -7.14
C ALA A 206 5.65 -1.72 -7.76
N ILE A 207 6.13 -2.76 -7.06
CA ILE A 207 7.19 -3.65 -7.55
C ILE A 207 6.72 -4.49 -8.75
N ALA A 208 5.43 -4.81 -8.83
CA ALA A 208 4.87 -5.54 -9.96
C ALA A 208 4.89 -4.74 -11.28
N ILE A 209 5.09 -3.42 -11.22
CA ILE A 209 5.25 -2.54 -12.39
C ILE A 209 6.72 -2.55 -12.82
N ASP A 210 7.09 -3.56 -13.60
CA ASP A 210 8.47 -3.81 -14.07
C ASP A 210 8.64 -3.63 -15.59
N ASP A 211 7.60 -3.15 -16.29
CA ASP A 211 7.63 -2.79 -17.70
C ASP A 211 6.67 -1.62 -18.03
N PRO A 212 6.90 -0.90 -19.15
CA PRO A 212 6.09 0.28 -19.51
C PRO A 212 4.60 0.01 -19.69
N SER A 213 4.18 -1.16 -20.19
CA SER A 213 2.76 -1.44 -20.47
C SER A 213 1.92 -1.58 -19.20
N LYS A 214 2.55 -2.02 -18.10
CA LYS A 214 1.93 -2.06 -16.78
C LYS A 214 1.80 -0.69 -16.15
N MET A 215 2.67 0.26 -16.50
CA MET A 215 2.61 1.62 -15.96
C MET A 215 1.27 2.28 -16.31
N ASP A 216 0.90 2.24 -17.59
CA ASP A 216 -0.33 2.88 -18.08
C ASP A 216 -1.59 2.19 -17.53
N SER A 217 -1.56 0.86 -17.34
CA SER A 217 -2.73 0.08 -16.93
C SER A 217 -2.89 -0.10 -15.42
N CYS A 218 -1.83 0.05 -14.62
CA CYS A 218 -1.85 -0.24 -13.17
C CYS A 218 -1.14 0.79 -12.30
N GLY A 219 -0.50 1.81 -12.89
CA GLY A 219 0.27 2.81 -12.14
C GLY A 219 -0.57 3.55 -11.09
N LEU A 220 -1.79 3.97 -11.44
CA LEU A 220 -2.68 4.66 -10.50
C LEU A 220 -3.13 3.78 -9.32
N SER A 221 -3.57 2.55 -9.60
CA SER A 221 -3.96 1.60 -8.53
C SER A 221 -2.77 1.30 -7.60
N ALA A 222 -1.58 1.06 -8.15
CA ALA A 222 -0.37 0.85 -7.36
C ALA A 222 -0.02 2.08 -6.50
N LEU A 223 -0.17 3.30 -7.05
CA LEU A 223 0.02 4.54 -6.31
C LEU A 223 -0.99 4.67 -5.16
N ASN A 224 -2.28 4.42 -5.40
CA ASN A 224 -3.31 4.53 -4.36
C ASN A 224 -3.10 3.52 -3.22
N LYS A 225 -2.70 2.29 -3.52
CA LYS A 225 -2.31 1.32 -2.49
C LYS A 225 -1.08 1.76 -1.70
N LEU A 226 -0.07 2.32 -2.35
CA LEU A 226 1.09 2.91 -1.67
C LEU A 226 0.69 4.09 -0.78
N ARG A 227 -0.21 4.97 -1.25
CA ARG A 227 -0.74 6.10 -0.46
C ARG A 227 -1.39 5.56 0.82
N ILE A 228 -2.34 4.62 0.69
CA ILE A 228 -3.02 3.99 1.83
C ILE A 228 -2.01 3.38 2.81
N GLY A 229 -1.07 2.60 2.30
CA GLY A 229 -0.05 1.93 3.12
C GLY A 229 0.88 2.90 3.86
N CYS A 230 1.36 3.95 3.20
CA CYS A 230 2.22 4.96 3.81
C CYS A 230 1.47 5.80 4.84
N ILE A 231 0.23 6.20 4.56
CA ILE A 231 -0.62 6.95 5.48
C ILE A 231 -0.94 6.11 6.72
N SER A 232 -1.25 4.81 6.53
CA SER A 232 -1.50 3.88 7.63
C SER A 232 -0.30 3.75 8.57
N CYS A 233 0.93 3.85 8.05
CA CYS A 233 2.16 3.77 8.80
C CYS A 233 2.73 5.14 9.23
N ALA A 234 2.04 6.26 8.94
CA ALA A 234 2.60 7.59 9.15
C ALA A 234 3.02 7.79 10.62
N GLY A 235 4.23 8.29 10.84
CA GLY A 235 4.79 8.49 12.18
C GLY A 235 5.35 7.23 12.85
N ASP A 236 5.24 6.04 12.24
CA ASP A 236 5.82 4.80 12.77
C ASP A 236 7.01 4.27 11.95
N ASP A 237 8.20 4.75 12.29
CA ASP A 237 9.47 4.32 11.69
C ASP A 237 9.74 2.82 11.80
N HIS A 238 9.20 2.15 12.81
CA HIS A 238 9.42 0.72 12.98
C HIS A 238 8.78 -0.07 11.84
N LEU A 239 7.56 0.29 11.44
CA LEU A 239 6.86 -0.36 10.32
C LEU A 239 7.60 -0.16 9.00
N PHE A 240 8.03 1.08 8.71
CA PHE A 240 8.84 1.34 7.51
C PHE A 240 10.17 0.58 7.50
N SER A 241 10.82 0.44 8.66
CA SER A 241 12.13 -0.24 8.75
C SER A 241 12.07 -1.72 8.35
N GLN A 242 10.91 -2.37 8.49
CA GLN A 242 10.72 -3.78 8.13
C GLN A 242 10.77 -4.03 6.61
N GLU A 243 10.50 -2.99 5.80
CA GLU A 243 10.45 -3.08 4.34
C GLU A 243 11.54 -2.24 3.65
N LEU A 244 12.60 -1.85 4.38
CA LEU A 244 13.69 -0.99 3.87
C LEU A 244 14.36 -1.54 2.60
N ASP A 245 14.46 -2.87 2.50
CA ASP A 245 15.01 -3.59 1.34
C ASP A 245 14.28 -3.29 0.01
N ASN A 246 13.05 -2.79 0.07
CA ASN A 246 12.20 -2.46 -1.08
C ASN A 246 12.23 -0.96 -1.44
N ALA A 247 12.83 -0.10 -0.61
CA ALA A 247 12.84 1.35 -0.81
C ALA A 247 13.34 1.77 -2.21
N PRO A 248 14.45 1.24 -2.77
CA PRO A 248 14.91 1.64 -4.09
C PRO A 248 13.90 1.34 -5.20
N LYS A 249 13.15 0.23 -5.08
CA LYS A 249 12.15 -0.16 -6.08
C LYS A 249 10.94 0.78 -6.05
N VAL A 250 10.48 1.12 -4.86
CA VAL A 250 9.34 2.05 -4.68
C VAL A 250 9.69 3.46 -5.13
N PHE A 251 10.88 3.98 -4.80
CA PHE A 251 11.30 5.29 -5.31
C PHE A 251 11.42 5.31 -6.84
N ASN A 252 11.98 4.25 -7.45
CA ASN A 252 12.00 4.15 -8.91
C ASN A 252 10.58 4.14 -9.49
N PHE A 253 9.65 3.36 -8.91
CA PHE A 253 8.25 3.38 -9.31
C PHE A 253 7.65 4.79 -9.28
N LEU A 254 7.77 5.51 -8.17
CA LEU A 254 7.20 6.85 -8.00
C LEU A 254 7.77 7.87 -8.99
N LEU A 255 9.10 7.87 -9.18
CA LEU A 255 9.76 8.81 -10.09
C LEU A 255 9.45 8.50 -11.55
N SER A 256 9.39 7.22 -11.93
CA SER A 256 9.01 6.77 -13.27
C SER A 256 7.54 7.07 -13.58
N LEU A 257 6.63 6.82 -12.62
CA LEU A 257 5.22 7.15 -12.72
C LEU A 257 5.05 8.65 -12.98
N LEU A 258 5.67 9.50 -12.15
CA LEU A 258 5.55 10.96 -12.28
C LEU A 258 6.20 11.51 -13.56
N LYS A 259 7.24 10.83 -14.08
CA LYS A 259 7.85 11.16 -15.37
C LYS A 259 6.90 10.92 -16.56
N GLN A 260 5.95 10.00 -16.41
CA GLN A 260 4.98 9.62 -17.45
C GLN A 260 3.62 10.31 -17.27
N HIS A 261 3.16 10.37 -16.02
CA HIS A 261 1.84 10.83 -15.61
C HIS A 261 1.97 11.96 -14.59
N LYS A 262 2.15 13.19 -15.09
CA LYS A 262 2.33 14.38 -14.25
C LYS A 262 1.09 14.72 -13.42
N GLU A 263 -0.08 14.26 -13.85
CA GLU A 263 -1.37 14.38 -13.18
C GLU A 263 -1.38 13.68 -11.80
N PHE A 264 -0.52 12.68 -11.59
CA PHE A 264 -0.42 11.97 -10.32
C PHE A 264 0.51 12.65 -9.30
N LEU A 265 0.94 13.90 -9.56
CA LEU A 265 1.84 14.66 -8.70
C LEU A 265 1.37 14.71 -7.24
N ASN A 266 0.08 14.94 -6.98
CA ASN A 266 -0.43 15.05 -5.61
C ASN A 266 -0.22 13.75 -4.82
N GLY A 267 -0.61 12.61 -5.40
CA GLY A 267 -0.44 11.31 -4.76
C GLY A 267 1.04 10.91 -4.59
N VAL A 268 1.88 11.22 -5.57
CA VAL A 268 3.33 10.98 -5.46
C VAL A 268 3.96 11.87 -4.39
N ALA A 269 3.57 13.15 -4.32
CA ALA A 269 4.03 14.09 -3.29
C ALA A 269 3.65 13.63 -1.88
N GLU A 270 2.43 13.13 -1.67
CA GLU A 270 1.99 12.55 -0.40
C GLU A 270 2.90 11.39 0.04
N VAL A 271 3.13 10.42 -0.86
CA VAL A 271 3.98 9.25 -0.57
C VAL A 271 5.43 9.69 -0.29
N ILE A 272 6.02 10.53 -1.15
CA ILE A 272 7.39 11.01 -0.97
C ILE A 272 7.55 11.76 0.37
N ASN A 273 6.57 12.58 0.75
CA ASN A 273 6.59 13.29 2.03
C ASN A 273 6.73 12.31 3.21
N LEU A 274 5.93 11.25 3.22
CA LEU A 274 5.92 10.23 4.27
C LEU A 274 7.19 9.36 4.25
N LEU A 275 7.64 8.92 3.07
CA LEU A 275 8.87 8.12 2.94
C LEU A 275 10.11 8.89 3.39
N MET A 276 10.18 10.21 3.12
CA MET A 276 11.32 11.03 3.52
C MET A 276 11.32 11.41 5.01
N ALA A 277 10.16 11.28 5.67
CA ALA A 277 10.03 11.34 7.12
C ALA A 277 10.37 10.02 7.83
N SER A 278 10.48 8.92 7.10
CA SER A 278 10.76 7.60 7.68
C SER A 278 12.22 7.18 7.55
N THR A 279 12.55 5.97 8.01
CA THR A 279 13.87 5.34 7.84
C THR A 279 14.33 5.23 6.38
N TRP A 280 13.41 5.27 5.42
CA TRP A 280 13.70 5.16 3.99
C TRP A 280 14.44 6.36 3.42
N CYS A 281 14.39 7.52 4.08
CA CYS A 281 15.13 8.71 3.69
C CYS A 281 16.64 8.45 3.48
N SER A 282 17.23 7.60 4.34
CA SER A 282 18.65 7.28 4.31
C SER A 282 19.05 6.51 3.06
N VAL A 283 18.14 5.73 2.49
CA VAL A 283 18.35 5.02 1.22
C VAL A 283 18.34 6.01 0.06
N PHE A 284 17.42 6.97 0.07
CA PHE A 284 17.37 8.01 -0.97
C PHE A 284 18.63 8.90 -0.96
N GLU A 285 19.07 9.35 0.22
CA GLU A 285 20.25 10.22 0.38
C GLU A 285 21.57 9.56 -0.07
N LYS A 286 21.66 8.22 0.00
CA LYS A 286 22.86 7.47 -0.41
C LYS A 286 22.81 6.96 -1.85
N SER A 287 21.63 6.97 -2.47
CA SER A 287 21.41 6.40 -3.80
C SER A 287 21.59 7.47 -4.88
N GLN A 288 22.78 7.53 -5.47
CA GLN A 288 23.08 8.45 -6.58
C GLN A 288 22.13 8.26 -7.76
N LEU A 289 21.77 7.01 -8.09
CA LEU A 289 20.82 6.70 -9.16
C LEU A 289 19.45 7.34 -8.91
N LEU A 290 18.91 7.26 -7.69
CA LEU A 290 17.61 7.86 -7.38
C LEU A 290 17.66 9.39 -7.46
N GLN A 291 18.77 9.99 -7.03
CA GLN A 291 19.00 11.44 -7.14
C GLN A 291 19.13 11.91 -8.59
N GLU A 292 19.77 11.13 -9.46
CA GLU A 292 19.79 11.36 -10.91
C GLU A 292 18.38 11.25 -11.50
N ARG A 293 17.63 10.21 -11.14
CA ARG A 293 16.25 10.00 -11.61
C ARG A 293 15.34 11.15 -11.23
N LEU A 294 15.46 11.66 -10.00
CA LEU A 294 14.76 12.86 -9.54
C LEU A 294 15.12 14.08 -10.42
N ARG A 295 16.41 14.27 -10.71
CA ARG A 295 16.89 15.40 -11.53
C ARG A 295 16.50 15.30 -13.01
N GLU A 296 16.14 14.12 -13.50
CA GLU A 296 15.58 13.94 -14.84
C GLU A 296 14.11 14.38 -14.98
N LEU A 297 13.40 14.63 -13.88
CA LEU A 297 12.04 15.17 -13.95
C LEU A 297 12.05 16.63 -14.44
N PRO A 298 10.95 17.13 -15.05
CA PRO A 298 10.78 18.55 -15.30
C PRO A 298 10.98 19.39 -14.04
N LYS A 299 11.60 20.57 -14.15
CA LYS A 299 11.93 21.44 -13.00
C LYS A 299 10.72 21.77 -12.10
N PRO A 300 9.49 22.02 -12.63
CA PRO A 300 8.32 22.24 -11.78
C PRO A 300 7.97 21.03 -10.90
N LEU A 301 8.12 19.80 -11.42
CA LEU A 301 7.87 18.58 -10.65
C LEU A 301 8.95 18.37 -9.59
N GLN A 302 10.21 18.69 -9.92
CA GLN A 302 11.30 18.69 -8.93
C GLN A 302 11.02 19.67 -7.78
N ALA A 303 10.60 20.90 -8.10
CA ALA A 303 10.28 21.92 -7.11
C ALA A 303 9.10 21.48 -6.20
N ALA A 304 8.05 20.92 -6.80
CA ALA A 304 6.89 20.39 -6.08
C ALA A 304 7.26 19.27 -5.10
N LEU A 305 8.09 18.30 -5.52
CA LEU A 305 8.59 17.26 -4.62
C LEU A 305 9.58 17.80 -3.58
N GLY A 306 10.42 18.77 -3.95
CA GLY A 306 11.36 19.44 -3.04
C GLY A 306 10.65 20.19 -1.90
N MET A 307 9.48 20.78 -2.17
CA MET A 307 8.65 21.41 -1.13
C MET A 307 8.19 20.41 -0.05
N GLN A 308 8.03 19.13 -0.39
CA GLN A 308 7.55 18.12 0.55
C GLN A 308 8.61 17.68 1.57
N SER A 309 9.89 17.89 1.27
CA SER A 309 10.98 17.45 2.14
C SER A 309 12.28 18.21 1.88
N SER A 310 12.90 18.72 2.95
CA SER A 310 14.21 19.37 2.89
C SER A 310 15.30 18.45 2.32
N LYS A 311 15.18 17.13 2.53
CA LYS A 311 16.10 16.12 1.98
C LYS A 311 15.97 16.02 0.46
N VAL A 312 14.74 16.05 -0.07
CA VAL A 312 14.51 16.08 -1.53
C VAL A 312 15.01 17.41 -2.10
N LEU A 313 14.68 18.54 -1.45
CA LEU A 313 15.11 19.88 -1.85
C LEU A 313 16.65 20.00 -1.99
N ALA A 314 17.40 19.29 -1.15
CA ALA A 314 18.86 19.26 -1.22
C ALA A 314 19.40 18.61 -2.51
N HIS A 315 18.64 17.69 -3.12
CA HIS A 315 19.09 16.87 -4.26
C HIS A 315 18.45 17.24 -5.62
N ILE A 316 17.57 18.24 -5.68
CA ILE A 316 17.03 18.75 -6.96
C ILE A 316 17.98 19.72 -7.65
N ASP A 317 17.63 20.15 -8.85
CA ASP A 317 18.36 21.18 -9.60
C ASP A 317 18.33 22.57 -8.93
N ALA A 318 19.33 23.41 -9.20
CA ALA A 318 19.42 24.76 -8.66
C ALA A 318 18.25 25.65 -9.10
N ASP A 319 17.78 25.53 -10.34
CA ASP A 319 16.64 26.32 -10.81
C ASP A 319 15.33 25.86 -10.16
N ALA A 320 15.16 24.54 -9.98
CA ALA A 320 14.02 24.01 -9.23
C ALA A 320 14.03 24.47 -7.76
N ARG A 321 15.21 24.57 -7.11
CA ARG A 321 15.32 25.16 -5.76
C ARG A 321 14.90 26.64 -5.72
N ARG A 322 15.27 27.41 -6.75
CA ARG A 322 14.88 28.83 -6.86
C ARG A 322 13.37 28.98 -6.98
N MET A 323 12.69 28.11 -7.73
CA MET A 323 11.22 28.10 -7.82
C MET A 323 10.57 27.91 -6.44
N VAL A 324 11.10 27.00 -5.61
CA VAL A 324 10.60 26.81 -4.23
C VAL A 324 10.82 28.07 -3.39
N ALA A 325 12.04 28.63 -3.41
CA ALA A 325 12.38 29.83 -2.65
C ALA A 325 11.59 31.08 -3.12
N GLY A 326 11.27 31.17 -4.40
CA GLY A 326 10.48 32.24 -5.00
C GLY A 326 8.97 32.09 -4.79
N GLY A 327 8.49 30.99 -4.19
CA GLY A 327 7.07 30.75 -3.97
C GLY A 327 6.30 30.41 -5.25
N GLU A 328 6.98 29.94 -6.30
CA GLU A 328 6.40 29.61 -7.61
C GLU A 328 5.71 28.23 -7.66
N VAL A 329 5.78 27.46 -6.57
CA VAL A 329 5.13 26.16 -6.45
C VAL A 329 3.66 26.35 -6.06
N SER A 330 2.76 25.60 -6.72
CA SER A 330 1.31 25.62 -6.48
C SER A 330 0.94 25.50 -5.00
N ASP A 331 -0.10 26.24 -4.57
CA ASP A 331 -0.65 26.16 -3.21
C ASP A 331 -1.17 24.77 -2.86
N ASP A 332 -1.60 23.97 -3.85
CA ASP A 332 -1.97 22.56 -3.64
C ASP A 332 -0.83 21.76 -3.02
N MET A 333 0.43 22.05 -3.38
CA MET A 333 1.60 21.36 -2.82
C MET A 333 1.87 21.77 -1.38
N LYS A 334 1.53 23.00 -0.98
CA LYS A 334 1.59 23.42 0.42
C LYS A 334 0.52 22.71 1.24
N ILE A 335 -0.71 22.62 0.71
CA ILE A 335 -1.81 21.87 1.33
C ILE A 335 -1.41 20.40 1.53
N VAL A 336 -0.79 19.77 0.52
CA VAL A 336 -0.26 18.40 0.65
C VAL A 336 0.81 18.33 1.74
N ALA A 337 1.78 19.25 1.76
CA ALA A 337 2.86 19.25 2.74
C ALA A 337 2.35 19.38 4.18
N ASP A 338 1.47 20.34 4.43
CA ASP A 338 0.88 20.61 5.75
C ASP A 338 0.03 19.42 6.22
N ARG A 339 -0.81 18.87 5.33
CA ARG A 339 -1.65 17.71 5.64
C ARG A 339 -0.82 16.47 5.96
N MET A 340 0.23 16.18 5.18
CA MET A 340 1.09 15.02 5.44
C MET A 340 1.93 15.22 6.69
N GLN A 341 2.30 16.45 7.02
CA GLN A 341 2.99 16.78 8.26
C GLN A 341 2.10 16.64 9.49
N SER A 342 0.82 17.01 9.41
CA SER A 342 -0.10 16.95 10.54
C SER A 342 -0.38 15.51 10.97
N ILE A 343 -0.51 14.57 10.03
CA ILE A 343 -0.81 13.15 10.32
C ILE A 343 0.40 12.36 10.86
N ARG A 344 1.61 12.94 10.86
CA ARG A 344 2.85 12.30 11.35
C ARG A 344 3.40 12.95 12.62
N ALA A 345 2.59 13.70 13.36
CA ALA A 345 3.02 14.61 14.44
C ALA A 345 4.18 14.01 15.29
N PRO A 346 5.21 14.82 15.57
CA PRO A 346 6.50 14.32 16.01
C PRO A 346 6.38 13.55 17.32
N ARG A 347 6.94 12.34 17.34
CA ARG A 347 7.26 11.61 18.57
C ARG A 347 8.06 12.57 19.45
N THR A 348 7.44 13.15 20.49
CA THR A 348 8.20 13.81 21.54
C THR A 348 9.19 12.77 22.07
N SER A 349 10.47 13.09 21.94
CA SER A 349 11.59 12.23 22.27
C SER A 349 11.60 11.95 23.77
N GLY A 350 10.84 10.94 24.17
CA GLY A 350 10.70 10.52 25.55
C GLY A 350 10.06 9.14 25.63
N GLY A 351 10.78 8.09 25.19
CA GLY A 351 10.33 6.72 25.46
C GLY A 351 11.00 5.60 24.65
N TYR A 352 11.42 5.86 23.41
CA TYR A 352 11.94 4.79 22.53
C TYR A 352 13.46 4.65 22.49
N ALA A 353 14.20 5.42 23.30
CA ALA A 353 15.67 5.30 23.39
C ALA A 353 16.15 4.08 24.21
N GLN A 354 15.24 3.31 24.82
CA GLN A 354 15.58 2.13 25.64
C GLN A 354 14.74 0.89 25.27
N ALA A 355 14.63 0.57 23.97
CA ALA A 355 14.15 -0.75 23.56
C ALA A 355 14.73 -1.20 22.20
N VAL A 356 15.99 -0.86 21.90
CA VAL A 356 16.75 -1.52 20.81
C VAL A 356 18.16 -1.81 21.29
N LYS A 357 18.27 -2.75 22.24
CA LYS A 357 19.50 -3.51 22.49
C LYS A 357 19.17 -4.99 22.59
N SER A 358 18.85 -5.56 21.45
CA SER A 358 19.15 -6.97 21.17
C SER A 358 19.55 -7.07 19.71
N GLY A 359 20.79 -6.70 19.44
CA GLY A 359 21.42 -6.95 18.15
C GLY A 359 21.67 -8.43 18.02
N SER A 360 20.82 -9.14 17.28
CA SER A 360 21.23 -10.40 16.69
C SER A 360 22.30 -10.05 15.65
N LYS A 361 23.57 -10.28 15.98
CA LYS A 361 24.66 -10.25 14.99
C LYS A 361 24.43 -11.40 14.01
N SER A 362 23.62 -11.18 12.97
CA SER A 362 23.79 -11.94 11.74
C SER A 362 24.97 -11.29 11.01
N VAL A 363 26.07 -12.03 10.91
CA VAL A 363 27.16 -11.71 9.98
C VAL A 363 26.62 -11.96 8.57
N GLY A 364 25.80 -11.04 8.08
CA GLY A 364 25.20 -11.07 6.76
C GLY A 364 26.16 -10.43 5.76
N ILE A 365 26.73 -11.26 4.89
CA ILE A 365 27.49 -10.84 3.70
C ILE A 365 26.72 -9.72 2.98
N GLU A 366 27.45 -8.68 2.56
CA GLU A 366 26.94 -7.60 1.69
C GLU A 366 26.23 -8.20 0.47
N LYS A 367 24.91 -7.99 0.37
CA LYS A 367 24.13 -8.53 -0.74
C LYS A 367 23.65 -7.40 -1.63
N TRP A 368 24.41 -7.13 -2.68
CA TRP A 368 23.90 -6.49 -3.88
C TRP A 368 22.71 -7.30 -4.42
N LYS A 369 21.67 -6.59 -4.85
CA LYS A 369 20.46 -7.18 -5.45
C LYS A 369 20.24 -6.54 -6.81
N ALA A 370 19.82 -7.36 -7.78
CA ALA A 370 19.37 -6.88 -9.08
C ALA A 370 17.87 -6.54 -9.03
N ALA A 371 17.49 -5.49 -9.72
CA ALA A 371 16.10 -5.10 -9.93
C ALA A 371 15.95 -4.43 -11.30
N LYS A 372 14.70 -4.24 -11.73
CA LYS A 372 14.36 -3.47 -12.93
C LYS A 372 13.62 -2.21 -12.54
N THR A 373 13.90 -1.11 -13.24
CA THR A 373 13.01 0.06 -13.20
C THR A 373 11.70 -0.27 -13.93
N PRO A 374 10.63 0.52 -13.74
CA PRO A 374 9.40 0.33 -14.52
C PRO A 374 9.59 0.48 -16.03
N GLU A 375 10.63 1.18 -16.49
CA GLU A 375 11.00 1.19 -17.91
C GLU A 375 11.74 -0.08 -18.37
N GLY A 376 12.01 -1.03 -17.46
CA GLY A 376 12.69 -2.29 -17.71
C GLY A 376 14.22 -2.23 -17.69
N HIS A 377 14.82 -1.13 -17.23
CA HIS A 377 16.27 -0.99 -17.11
C HIS A 377 16.77 -1.76 -15.89
N SER A 378 17.83 -2.55 -16.05
CA SER A 378 18.43 -3.26 -14.92
C SER A 378 19.26 -2.30 -14.08
N TYR A 379 19.11 -2.38 -12.76
CA TYR A 379 19.96 -1.69 -11.81
C TYR A 379 20.25 -2.59 -10.62
N TYR A 380 21.28 -2.22 -9.87
CA TYR A 380 21.75 -2.97 -8.73
C TYR A 380 21.79 -2.08 -7.51
N TYR A 381 21.40 -2.62 -6.37
CA TYR A 381 21.39 -1.87 -5.12
C TYR A 381 21.85 -2.74 -3.96
N ASN A 382 22.55 -2.12 -3.02
CA ASN A 382 22.98 -2.75 -1.78
C ASN A 382 22.04 -2.31 -0.67
N SER A 383 21.25 -3.24 -0.14
CA SER A 383 20.23 -2.88 0.85
C SER A 383 20.80 -2.52 2.23
N ARG A 384 22.08 -2.81 2.48
CA ARG A 384 22.78 -2.42 3.70
C ARG A 384 23.41 -1.04 3.61
N THR A 385 24.08 -0.74 2.50
CA THR A 385 24.75 0.56 2.33
C THR A 385 23.78 1.63 1.82
N GLY A 386 22.71 1.24 1.12
CA GLY A 386 21.79 2.16 0.44
C GLY A 386 22.29 2.62 -0.94
N GLU A 387 23.46 2.13 -1.37
CA GLU A 387 24.07 2.47 -2.66
C GLU A 387 23.35 1.78 -3.81
N SER A 388 23.42 2.40 -4.98
CA SER A 388 22.83 1.89 -6.21
C SER A 388 23.69 2.23 -7.42
N THR A 389 23.66 1.38 -8.45
CA THR A 389 24.42 1.55 -9.70
C THR A 389 23.69 0.91 -10.88
N TRP A 390 23.99 1.40 -12.09
CA TRP A 390 23.57 0.78 -13.35
C TRP A 390 24.47 -0.39 -13.74
N GLU A 391 25.73 -0.37 -13.30
CA GLU A 391 26.74 -1.38 -13.63
C GLU A 391 26.60 -2.60 -12.71
N ARG A 392 26.78 -3.80 -13.26
CA ARG A 392 26.63 -5.04 -12.49
C ARG A 392 27.82 -5.22 -11.54
N PRO A 393 27.61 -5.23 -10.20
CA PRO A 393 28.68 -5.42 -9.24
C PRO A 393 29.42 -6.75 -9.44
N MET A 394 30.72 -6.78 -9.13
CA MET A 394 31.56 -7.97 -9.24
C MET A 394 31.03 -9.14 -8.40
N GLU A 395 30.45 -8.83 -7.23
CA GLU A 395 29.82 -9.77 -6.31
C GLU A 395 28.60 -10.48 -6.93
N LEU A 396 28.01 -9.91 -7.98
CA LEU A 396 26.94 -10.50 -8.77
C LEU A 396 27.43 -11.17 -10.05
N GLY A 397 28.73 -11.37 -10.22
CA GLY A 397 29.33 -12.00 -11.41
C GLY A 397 29.91 -11.02 -12.42
N GLY A 398 30.01 -9.72 -12.07
CA GLY A 398 30.70 -8.70 -12.86
C GLY A 398 29.98 -8.25 -14.14
N PRO A 399 30.68 -7.46 -14.98
CA PRO A 399 30.13 -6.90 -16.21
C PRO A 399 29.52 -7.96 -17.14
N LEU A 400 28.43 -7.61 -17.82
CA LEU A 400 27.86 -8.46 -18.85
C LEU A 400 28.83 -8.55 -20.04
N VAL A 401 29.09 -9.78 -20.48
CA VAL A 401 29.97 -10.06 -21.63
C VAL A 401 29.10 -10.40 -22.83
N TYR A 402 29.28 -9.67 -23.92
CA TYR A 402 28.57 -9.87 -25.19
C TYR A 402 29.51 -10.38 -26.27
N LYS A 403 28.96 -11.09 -27.25
CA LYS A 403 29.62 -11.57 -28.46
C LYS A 403 28.82 -11.18 -29.69
N SER A 404 29.51 -11.05 -30.83
CA SER A 404 28.84 -10.86 -32.12
C SER A 404 27.85 -12.01 -32.36
N GLY A 405 26.64 -11.66 -32.75
CA GLY A 405 25.53 -12.58 -32.95
C GLY A 405 24.61 -12.76 -31.74
N ASP A 406 25.01 -12.31 -30.54
CA ASP A 406 24.16 -12.41 -29.34
C ASP A 406 22.86 -11.63 -29.54
N GLU A 407 21.75 -12.23 -29.12
CA GLU A 407 20.46 -11.55 -29.12
C GLU A 407 20.40 -10.56 -27.96
N VAL A 408 20.00 -9.33 -28.27
CA VAL A 408 19.96 -8.21 -27.32
C VAL A 408 18.68 -7.43 -27.46
N GLU A 409 18.36 -6.66 -26.42
CA GLU A 409 17.38 -5.59 -26.53
C GLU A 409 18.07 -4.26 -26.28
N VAL A 410 17.70 -3.26 -27.07
CA VAL A 410 18.26 -1.90 -26.99
C VAL A 410 17.13 -0.91 -26.73
N TRP A 411 17.31 -0.04 -25.74
CA TRP A 411 16.35 1.02 -25.44
C TRP A 411 16.38 2.15 -26.48
N SER A 412 15.22 2.42 -27.06
CA SER A 412 14.98 3.54 -27.98
C SER A 412 14.43 4.74 -27.22
N ASN A 413 15.19 5.82 -27.15
CA ASN A 413 14.75 7.07 -26.52
C ASN A 413 13.53 7.67 -27.22
N GLY A 414 13.49 7.64 -28.55
CA GLY A 414 12.38 8.21 -29.33
C GLY A 414 11.07 7.45 -29.16
N MET A 415 11.15 6.12 -29.02
CA MET A 415 9.96 5.27 -28.84
C MET A 415 9.61 4.97 -27.39
N ARG A 416 10.55 5.24 -26.46
CA ARG A 416 10.43 4.89 -25.05
C ARG A 416 10.13 3.41 -24.85
N ALA A 417 10.83 2.56 -25.61
CA ALA A 417 10.60 1.12 -25.63
C ALA A 417 11.90 0.35 -25.95
N TRP A 418 11.95 -0.90 -25.50
CA TRP A 418 12.98 -1.86 -25.87
C TRP A 418 12.71 -2.43 -27.26
N GLY A 419 13.71 -2.39 -28.14
CA GLY A 419 13.68 -3.05 -29.44
C GLY A 419 14.54 -4.31 -29.44
N LYS A 420 14.00 -5.43 -29.94
CA LYS A 420 14.74 -6.68 -30.14
C LYS A 420 15.79 -6.50 -31.23
N GLY A 421 16.95 -7.11 -31.03
CA GLY A 421 18.12 -6.86 -31.86
C GLY A 421 19.21 -7.90 -31.73
N LYS A 422 20.34 -7.65 -32.41
CA LYS A 422 21.54 -8.49 -32.37
C LYS A 422 22.79 -7.66 -32.24
N VAL A 423 23.76 -8.19 -31.51
CA VAL A 423 25.10 -7.62 -31.44
C VAL A 423 25.79 -7.83 -32.77
N LEU A 424 26.16 -6.73 -33.43
CA LEU A 424 26.94 -6.77 -34.67
C LEU A 424 28.43 -6.94 -34.36
N GLN A 425 28.94 -6.15 -33.42
CA GLN A 425 30.35 -6.13 -33.08
C GLN A 425 30.56 -5.72 -31.63
N VAL A 426 31.60 -6.26 -31.01
CA VAL A 426 32.12 -5.81 -29.71
C VAL A 426 33.57 -5.35 -29.92
N LYS A 427 33.87 -4.10 -29.52
CA LYS A 427 35.21 -3.50 -29.64
C LYS A 427 35.47 -2.58 -28.46
N ASP A 428 36.62 -2.76 -27.79
CA ASP A 428 37.10 -1.87 -26.71
C ASP A 428 36.01 -1.53 -25.67
N ASP A 429 35.34 -2.57 -25.15
CA ASP A 429 34.24 -2.48 -24.17
C ASP A 429 32.91 -1.88 -24.67
N LYS A 430 32.83 -1.56 -25.96
CA LYS A 430 31.62 -1.10 -26.61
C LYS A 430 30.96 -2.19 -27.44
N VAL A 431 29.63 -2.22 -27.38
CA VAL A 431 28.76 -3.11 -28.13
C VAL A 431 28.01 -2.27 -29.17
N THR A 432 28.18 -2.62 -30.44
CA THR A 432 27.35 -2.10 -31.53
C THR A 432 26.26 -3.11 -31.81
N ALA A 433 25.02 -2.74 -31.54
CA ALA A 433 23.85 -3.58 -31.77
C ALA A 433 22.90 -2.93 -32.80
N GLU A 434 22.32 -3.77 -33.66
CA GLU A 434 21.16 -3.38 -34.45
C GLU A 434 19.88 -3.88 -33.79
N PHE A 435 18.80 -3.11 -33.89
CA PHE A 435 17.53 -3.43 -33.24
C PHE A 435 16.34 -2.86 -34.01
N CYS A 436 15.19 -3.50 -33.87
CA CYS A 436 13.96 -3.10 -34.56
C CYS A 436 13.20 -2.00 -33.80
N LEU A 437 12.72 -1.02 -34.54
CA LEU A 437 11.79 0.02 -34.11
C LEU A 437 10.33 -0.41 -34.33
N ARG A 438 9.36 0.33 -33.77
CA ARG A 438 7.92 0.00 -33.80
C ARG A 438 7.34 0.07 -35.21
N ASP A 439 7.90 0.90 -36.07
CA ASP A 439 7.56 1.02 -37.49
C ASP A 439 8.21 -0.07 -38.36
N GLY A 440 8.92 -1.02 -37.74
CA GLY A 440 9.62 -2.11 -38.42
C GLY A 440 10.98 -1.71 -38.99
N SER A 441 11.39 -0.44 -38.88
CA SER A 441 12.71 0.00 -39.32
C SER A 441 13.81 -0.50 -38.38
N ILE A 442 15.02 -0.66 -38.93
CA ILE A 442 16.19 -1.12 -38.16
C ILE A 442 17.04 0.09 -37.79
N ALA A 443 17.35 0.22 -36.50
CA ALA A 443 18.26 1.21 -35.95
C ALA A 443 19.55 0.55 -35.44
N ARG A 444 20.61 1.34 -35.29
CA ARG A 444 21.89 0.90 -34.71
C ARG A 444 22.31 1.83 -33.58
N LYS A 445 22.89 1.26 -32.52
CA LYS A 445 23.41 2.02 -31.38
C LYS A 445 24.73 1.39 -30.92
N GLU A 446 25.73 2.23 -30.69
CA GLU A 446 26.98 1.86 -30.02
C GLU A 446 26.89 2.31 -28.56
N LEU A 447 27.08 1.37 -27.63
CA LEU A 447 26.95 1.60 -26.20
C LEU A 447 28.05 0.85 -25.44
N PRO A 448 28.53 1.34 -24.28
CA PRO A 448 29.31 0.51 -23.36
C PRO A 448 28.59 -0.79 -22.99
N CYS A 449 29.32 -1.87 -22.73
CA CYS A 449 28.73 -3.18 -22.45
C CYS A 449 27.78 -3.16 -21.23
N GLN A 450 28.05 -2.32 -20.24
CA GLN A 450 27.23 -2.19 -19.03
C GLN A 450 26.21 -1.05 -19.09
N HIS A 451 26.01 -0.45 -20.26
CA HIS A 451 25.12 0.67 -20.38
C HIS A 451 23.66 0.25 -20.09
N LYS A 452 22.96 1.03 -19.27
CA LYS A 452 21.57 0.72 -18.84
C LYS A 452 20.59 0.47 -19.99
N ASP A 453 20.80 1.10 -21.15
CA ASP A 453 19.99 0.98 -22.37
C ASP A 453 20.30 -0.29 -23.20
N LEU A 454 21.19 -1.16 -22.75
CA LEU A 454 21.55 -2.42 -23.40
C LEU A 454 21.32 -3.57 -22.43
N ARG A 455 20.63 -4.61 -22.87
CA ARG A 455 20.48 -5.85 -22.10
C ARG A 455 20.52 -7.07 -23.01
N PRO A 456 20.91 -8.25 -22.50
CA PRO A 456 20.69 -9.50 -23.23
C PRO A 456 19.20 -9.62 -23.52
N ALA A 457 18.84 -10.06 -24.73
CA ALA A 457 17.46 -10.37 -25.01
C ALA A 457 17.04 -11.42 -23.99
N ALA A 458 15.91 -11.19 -23.32
CA ALA A 458 15.37 -12.23 -22.47
C ALA A 458 15.23 -13.48 -23.35
N ALA A 459 16.00 -14.53 -23.06
CA ALA A 459 15.63 -15.86 -23.52
C ALA A 459 14.16 -16.00 -23.14
N GLU A 460 13.28 -16.44 -24.05
CA GLU A 460 11.86 -16.65 -23.78
C GLU A 460 11.61 -17.76 -22.71
N ALA A 461 12.57 -18.01 -21.83
CA ALA A 461 12.51 -18.86 -20.66
C ALA A 461 12.25 -18.01 -19.41
N THR A 462 10.97 -17.73 -19.10
CA THR A 462 10.44 -17.62 -17.70
C THR A 462 8.93 -17.37 -17.59
N GLN A 463 8.17 -17.33 -18.68
CA GLN A 463 6.70 -17.16 -18.64
C GLN A 463 5.92 -18.14 -19.52
N ALA A 464 6.59 -19.14 -20.09
CA ALA A 464 5.89 -20.26 -20.71
C ALA A 464 5.36 -21.19 -19.61
N TRP A 465 4.04 -21.26 -19.49
CA TRP A 465 3.37 -22.36 -18.80
C TRP A 465 3.77 -23.67 -19.49
N SER A 466 4.09 -24.72 -18.74
CA SER A 466 4.30 -26.02 -19.40
C SER A 466 3.00 -26.47 -20.08
N SER A 467 3.08 -27.37 -21.06
CA SER A 467 1.91 -27.76 -21.86
C SER A 467 0.75 -28.26 -20.99
N ASP A 468 1.05 -29.01 -19.93
CA ASP A 468 0.11 -29.52 -18.94
C ASP A 468 -0.47 -28.40 -18.04
N GLU A 469 0.34 -27.42 -17.64
CA GLU A 469 -0.15 -26.22 -16.94
C GLU A 469 -1.12 -25.44 -17.82
N GLN A 470 -0.73 -25.17 -19.07
CA GLN A 470 -1.54 -24.42 -20.02
C GLN A 470 -2.89 -25.10 -20.26
N GLU A 471 -2.89 -26.40 -20.52
CA GLU A 471 -4.10 -27.19 -20.78
C GLU A 471 -5.04 -27.19 -19.56
N ALA A 472 -4.51 -27.49 -18.36
CA ALA A 472 -5.31 -27.54 -17.14
C ALA A 472 -5.87 -26.15 -16.77
N TYR A 473 -5.02 -25.12 -16.77
CA TYR A 473 -5.44 -23.77 -16.38
C TYR A 473 -6.46 -23.21 -17.38
N GLN A 474 -6.28 -23.42 -18.69
CA GLN A 474 -7.23 -22.93 -19.68
C GLN A 474 -8.58 -23.64 -19.55
N SER A 475 -8.57 -24.94 -19.27
CA SER A 475 -9.79 -25.72 -19.02
C SER A 475 -10.57 -25.14 -17.84
N TRP A 476 -9.91 -24.90 -16.69
CA TRP A 476 -10.57 -24.31 -15.51
C TRP A 476 -11.02 -22.87 -15.74
N PHE A 477 -10.21 -22.06 -16.43
CA PHE A 477 -10.55 -20.67 -16.75
C PHE A 477 -11.81 -20.60 -17.61
N ASN A 478 -11.91 -21.43 -18.64
CA ASN A 478 -13.07 -21.47 -19.54
C ASN A 478 -14.31 -22.08 -18.88
N ALA A 479 -14.15 -22.97 -17.90
CA ALA A 479 -15.25 -23.59 -17.17
C ALA A 479 -15.97 -22.63 -16.19
N MET A 480 -15.35 -21.50 -15.84
CA MET A 480 -15.97 -20.47 -15.01
C MET A 480 -17.11 -19.76 -15.77
N LYS A 481 -18.29 -19.69 -15.14
CA LYS A 481 -19.55 -19.32 -15.80
C LYS A 481 -19.70 -17.83 -16.10
N GLU A 482 -19.12 -16.96 -15.29
CA GLU A 482 -19.27 -15.51 -15.44
C GLU A 482 -18.08 -14.93 -16.19
N GLY A 483 -18.23 -13.71 -16.71
CA GLY A 483 -17.22 -13.05 -17.53
C GLY A 483 -17.10 -13.58 -18.95
N SER A 484 -16.11 -13.07 -19.68
CA SER A 484 -15.83 -13.45 -21.06
C SER A 484 -14.87 -14.65 -21.14
N SER A 485 -14.51 -15.04 -22.36
CA SER A 485 -13.42 -16.00 -22.61
C SER A 485 -12.03 -15.41 -22.33
N SER A 486 -11.92 -14.09 -22.19
CA SER A 486 -10.64 -13.37 -21.99
C SER A 486 -10.48 -12.79 -20.59
N SER A 487 -11.56 -12.62 -19.83
CA SER A 487 -11.53 -12.05 -18.47
C SER A 487 -12.65 -12.60 -17.59
N LYS A 488 -12.36 -12.81 -16.30
CA LYS A 488 -13.27 -13.37 -15.28
C LYS A 488 -13.39 -12.42 -14.08
N PRO A 489 -14.58 -12.28 -13.46
CA PRO A 489 -14.73 -11.47 -12.25
C PRO A 489 -13.83 -11.95 -11.12
N ALA A 490 -13.21 -11.02 -10.40
CA ALA A 490 -12.30 -11.30 -9.29
C ALA A 490 -12.96 -12.16 -8.20
N LEU A 491 -14.23 -11.89 -7.88
CA LEU A 491 -15.02 -12.65 -6.92
C LEU A 491 -15.16 -14.13 -7.32
N GLN A 492 -15.43 -14.40 -8.59
CA GLN A 492 -15.58 -15.77 -9.08
C GLN A 492 -14.24 -16.53 -9.04
N VAL A 493 -13.14 -15.86 -9.39
CA VAL A 493 -11.80 -16.46 -9.30
C VAL A 493 -11.44 -16.75 -7.84
N SER A 494 -11.71 -15.82 -6.93
CA SER A 494 -11.39 -16.04 -5.50
C SER A 494 -12.17 -17.21 -4.91
N GLN A 495 -13.47 -17.32 -5.22
CA GLN A 495 -14.32 -18.47 -4.86
C GLN A 495 -13.80 -19.80 -5.45
N PHE A 496 -13.30 -19.77 -6.69
CA PHE A 496 -12.67 -20.95 -7.29
C PHE A 496 -11.41 -21.38 -6.51
N LEU A 497 -10.55 -20.42 -6.14
CA LEU A 497 -9.30 -20.71 -5.41
C LEU A 497 -9.53 -21.28 -4.01
N TRP A 498 -10.67 -20.99 -3.37
CA TRP A 498 -11.03 -21.58 -2.07
C TRP A 498 -11.13 -23.09 -2.10
N ARG A 499 -11.43 -23.67 -3.26
CA ARG A 499 -11.49 -25.13 -3.47
C ARG A 499 -10.11 -25.80 -3.39
N SER A 500 -9.03 -25.04 -3.28
CA SER A 500 -7.66 -25.59 -3.15
C SER A 500 -7.38 -26.23 -1.79
N GLY A 501 -8.24 -25.99 -0.79
CA GLY A 501 -8.02 -26.41 0.59
C GLY A 501 -6.93 -25.63 1.33
N LEU A 502 -6.38 -24.57 0.72
CA LEU A 502 -5.37 -23.73 1.35
C LEU A 502 -5.99 -22.83 2.44
N PRO A 503 -5.25 -22.55 3.53
CA PRO A 503 -5.66 -21.56 4.53
C PRO A 503 -5.93 -20.19 3.89
N ARG A 504 -6.93 -19.48 4.41
CA ARG A 504 -7.32 -18.15 3.90
C ARG A 504 -6.15 -17.17 3.84
N GLU A 505 -5.30 -17.14 4.87
CA GLU A 505 -4.13 -16.26 4.90
C GLU A 505 -3.14 -16.57 3.77
N ALA A 506 -2.93 -17.86 3.44
CA ALA A 506 -2.11 -18.25 2.30
C ALA A 506 -2.73 -17.79 0.96
N LEU A 507 -4.05 -17.94 0.79
CA LEU A 507 -4.75 -17.49 -0.40
C LEU A 507 -4.68 -15.96 -0.56
N LYS A 508 -4.72 -15.19 0.53
CA LYS A 508 -4.46 -13.74 0.47
C LYS A 508 -3.06 -13.44 -0.06
N GLN A 509 -2.03 -14.19 0.36
CA GLN A 509 -0.67 -14.01 -0.16
C GLN A 509 -0.58 -14.35 -1.65
N VAL A 510 -1.23 -15.42 -2.11
CA VAL A 510 -1.33 -15.76 -3.55
C VAL A 510 -1.99 -14.64 -4.33
N TRP A 511 -3.13 -14.15 -3.83
CA TRP A 511 -3.91 -13.09 -4.48
C TRP A 511 -3.12 -11.78 -4.61
N ALA A 512 -2.40 -11.39 -3.55
CA ALA A 512 -1.57 -10.18 -3.55
C ALA A 512 -0.43 -10.22 -4.60
N ILE A 513 -0.01 -11.41 -5.03
CA ILE A 513 1.02 -11.58 -6.07
C ILE A 513 0.38 -11.62 -7.47
N ALA A 514 -0.73 -12.33 -7.62
CA ALA A 514 -1.36 -12.57 -8.91
C ALA A 514 -2.25 -11.41 -9.37
N ASN A 515 -2.90 -10.70 -8.45
CA ASN A 515 -3.70 -9.50 -8.69
C ASN A 515 -3.22 -8.32 -7.83
N PRO A 516 -1.98 -7.85 -8.02
CA PRO A 516 -1.39 -6.82 -7.17
C PRO A 516 -2.09 -5.46 -7.31
N GLY A 517 -2.82 -5.21 -8.41
CA GLY A 517 -3.61 -4.00 -8.63
C GLY A 517 -5.04 -4.05 -8.08
N SER A 518 -5.47 -5.12 -7.41
CA SER A 518 -6.88 -5.33 -7.02
C SER A 518 -7.86 -5.11 -8.18
N ARG A 519 -7.50 -5.58 -9.39
CA ARG A 519 -8.39 -5.51 -10.53
C ARG A 519 -9.69 -6.25 -10.22
N THR A 520 -10.81 -5.66 -10.59
CA THR A 520 -12.16 -6.26 -10.46
C THR A 520 -12.39 -7.43 -11.41
N SER A 521 -11.56 -7.57 -12.44
CA SER A 521 -11.54 -8.72 -13.33
C SER A 521 -10.12 -9.19 -13.65
N LEU A 522 -9.95 -10.50 -13.78
CA LEU A 522 -8.68 -11.16 -14.04
C LEU A 522 -8.69 -11.83 -15.42
N SER A 523 -7.63 -11.57 -16.17
CA SER A 523 -7.27 -12.29 -17.40
C SER A 523 -6.81 -13.72 -17.12
N PHE A 524 -6.68 -14.51 -18.19
CA PHE A 524 -6.08 -15.86 -18.11
C PHE A 524 -4.70 -15.85 -17.46
N GLU A 525 -3.87 -14.83 -17.74
CA GLU A 525 -2.50 -14.78 -17.20
C GLU A 525 -2.51 -14.66 -15.66
N GLU A 526 -3.38 -13.81 -15.11
CA GLU A 526 -3.50 -13.64 -13.65
C GLU A 526 -4.08 -14.88 -12.99
N PHE A 527 -5.07 -15.51 -13.62
CA PHE A 527 -5.59 -16.79 -13.17
C PHE A 527 -4.53 -17.91 -13.18
N ALA A 528 -3.74 -18.01 -14.24
CA ALA A 528 -2.66 -19.00 -14.35
C ALA A 528 -1.60 -18.79 -13.27
N LYS A 529 -1.27 -17.53 -12.93
CA LYS A 529 -0.40 -17.20 -11.79
C LYS A 529 -1.00 -17.71 -10.48
N CYS A 530 -2.30 -17.47 -10.22
CA CYS A 530 -2.97 -18.00 -9.04
C CYS A 530 -2.83 -19.53 -8.94
N CYS A 531 -3.15 -20.25 -10.02
CA CYS A 531 -3.08 -21.72 -10.07
C CYS A 531 -1.67 -22.24 -9.80
N ARG A 532 -0.65 -21.67 -10.45
CA ARG A 532 0.76 -22.04 -10.23
C ARG A 532 1.18 -21.81 -8.78
N LEU A 533 0.82 -20.66 -8.20
CA LEU A 533 1.19 -20.34 -6.82
C LEU A 533 0.46 -21.24 -5.81
N VAL A 534 -0.81 -21.57 -6.05
CA VAL A 534 -1.55 -22.59 -5.27
C VAL A 534 -0.82 -23.92 -5.31
N ALA A 535 -0.35 -24.35 -6.49
CA ALA A 535 0.37 -25.60 -6.65
C ALA A 535 1.67 -25.65 -5.83
N HIS A 536 2.43 -24.54 -5.81
CA HIS A 536 3.61 -24.41 -4.96
C HIS A 536 3.24 -24.44 -3.48
N CYS A 537 2.21 -23.70 -3.05
CA CYS A 537 1.73 -23.75 -1.66
C CYS A 537 1.39 -25.18 -1.23
N GLN A 538 0.72 -25.96 -2.08
CA GLN A 538 0.37 -27.36 -1.78
C GLN A 538 1.58 -28.30 -1.68
N ALA A 539 2.75 -27.89 -2.17
CA ALA A 539 4.00 -28.63 -2.10
C ALA A 539 4.97 -28.11 -1.01
N LEU A 540 4.69 -26.95 -0.42
CA LEU A 540 5.49 -26.37 0.65
C LEU A 540 5.14 -26.98 2.02
N ASP A 541 5.98 -26.69 3.01
CA ASP A 541 5.74 -27.03 4.41
C ASP A 541 4.39 -26.46 4.90
N ALA A 542 3.54 -27.32 5.48
CA ALA A 542 2.17 -26.96 5.83
C ALA A 542 2.11 -25.89 6.92
N ASP A 543 3.03 -25.91 7.90
CA ASP A 543 3.08 -24.90 8.96
C ASP A 543 3.54 -23.55 8.43
N PHE A 544 4.51 -23.53 7.50
CA PHE A 544 4.92 -22.33 6.79
C PHE A 544 3.76 -21.70 5.99
N VAL A 545 3.00 -22.52 5.28
CA VAL A 545 1.84 -22.06 4.50
C VAL A 545 0.69 -21.61 5.41
N LYS A 546 0.44 -22.33 6.51
CA LYS A 546 -0.61 -22.01 7.49
C LYS A 546 -0.41 -20.66 8.16
N ARG A 547 0.83 -20.26 8.45
CA ARG A 547 1.12 -18.91 8.96
C ARG A 547 0.69 -17.81 7.98
N GLY A 548 0.80 -18.07 6.67
CA GLY A 548 0.26 -17.19 5.64
C GLY A 548 0.77 -15.76 5.71
N ASP A 549 2.01 -15.55 6.18
CA ASP A 549 2.59 -14.25 6.48
C ASP A 549 3.49 -13.71 5.34
N ARG A 550 4.11 -12.54 5.57
CA ARG A 550 4.99 -11.87 4.59
C ARG A 550 6.09 -12.80 4.02
N PRO A 551 6.81 -13.62 4.83
CA PRO A 551 7.74 -14.62 4.32
C PRO A 551 7.18 -15.55 3.24
N LEU A 552 5.95 -16.05 3.39
CA LEU A 552 5.31 -16.88 2.37
C LEU A 552 5.16 -16.10 1.06
N ARG A 553 4.65 -14.86 1.13
CA ARG A 553 4.46 -14.01 -0.04
C ARG A 553 5.77 -13.75 -0.78
N VAL A 554 6.83 -13.42 -0.04
CA VAL A 554 8.16 -13.18 -0.63
C VAL A 554 8.65 -14.41 -1.36
N ARG A 555 8.61 -15.58 -0.70
CA ARG A 555 9.04 -16.85 -1.31
C ARG A 555 8.25 -17.19 -2.57
N LEU A 556 6.93 -17.06 -2.51
CA LEU A 556 6.05 -17.32 -3.65
C LEU A 556 6.40 -16.42 -4.85
N ARG A 557 6.67 -15.14 -4.61
CA ARG A 557 7.05 -14.21 -5.68
C ARG A 557 8.43 -14.49 -6.23
N THR A 558 9.44 -14.70 -5.38
CA THR A 558 10.85 -14.74 -5.82
C THR A 558 11.30 -16.12 -6.29
N GLU A 559 10.72 -17.20 -5.75
CA GLU A 559 11.18 -18.57 -6.01
C GLU A 559 10.16 -19.43 -6.78
N CYS A 560 8.86 -19.12 -6.68
CA CYS A 560 7.80 -19.99 -7.18
C CYS A 560 7.13 -19.48 -8.46
N LEU A 561 6.81 -18.19 -8.56
CA LEU A 561 6.00 -17.62 -9.65
C LEU A 561 6.54 -17.96 -11.06
N HIS A 562 7.86 -17.93 -11.20
CA HIS A 562 8.56 -18.15 -12.47
C HIS A 562 9.10 -19.57 -12.64
N LYS A 563 8.76 -20.50 -11.73
CA LYS A 563 9.23 -21.88 -11.72
C LYS A 563 8.06 -22.83 -11.85
N ARG A 564 8.22 -23.88 -12.67
CA ARG A 564 7.23 -24.96 -12.77
C ARG A 564 7.01 -25.59 -11.39
N PRO A 565 5.74 -25.79 -10.95
CA PRO A 565 5.46 -26.43 -9.68
C PRO A 565 5.79 -27.93 -9.73
N PRO A 566 6.05 -28.58 -8.58
CA PRO A 566 6.32 -30.02 -8.52
C PRO A 566 5.17 -30.90 -9.05
N ALA A 567 3.93 -30.41 -8.96
CA ALA A 567 2.73 -31.04 -9.49
C ALA A 567 1.69 -29.96 -9.83
N LEU A 568 0.65 -30.30 -10.61
CA LEU A 568 -0.49 -29.42 -10.84
C LEU A 568 -1.28 -29.17 -9.55
N PRO A 569 -1.93 -28.00 -9.41
CA PRO A 569 -2.73 -27.70 -8.22
C PRO A 569 -3.95 -28.61 -8.15
N ARG A 570 -4.31 -28.99 -6.94
CA ARG A 570 -5.51 -29.77 -6.64
C ARG A 570 -6.63 -28.84 -6.20
N PHE A 571 -7.80 -28.97 -6.82
CA PHE A 571 -9.03 -28.30 -6.41
C PHE A 571 -10.11 -29.36 -6.14
N GLU A 572 -10.82 -29.22 -5.04
CA GLU A 572 -11.95 -30.08 -4.71
C GLU A 572 -13.04 -29.93 -5.77
N LYS A 573 -13.61 -31.06 -6.22
CA LYS A 573 -14.79 -31.06 -7.09
C LYS A 573 -15.97 -30.60 -6.23
N GLY A 574 -16.66 -29.55 -6.66
CA GLY A 574 -17.76 -28.94 -5.90
C GLY A 574 -18.82 -29.97 -5.47
N ALA A 575 -19.31 -29.82 -4.25
CA ALA A 575 -20.50 -30.49 -3.73
C ALA A 575 -21.77 -30.02 -4.45
#